data_AF-A0A1M4WTF9-F1
#
_entry.id   AF-A0A1M4WTF9-F1
#
_cell.length_a   1.000
_cell.length_b   1.000
_cell.length_c   1.000
_cell.angle_alpha   90.00
_cell.angle_beta   90.00
_cell.angle_gamma   90.00
#
_symmetry.space_group_name_H-M   'P 1'
#
loop_
_entity.id
_entity.type
_entity.pdbx_description
1 polymer ?
#
loop_
_entity_poly.entity_id
_entity_poly.type
_entity_poly.pdbx_seq_one_letter_code
_entity_poly.pdbx_strand_id
1 'polypeptide(L)'
;MINHLKKYWIFLLIALIGVNYGGFCLLWESVGISDALEHVESEAVIRKLKHKDFLYTLVVDAVLILDFSLILFLLFMGGRKIVQLIIKK
;
A
#
# COMPACT_ATOMS: atom_id res chain seq x y z
N MET A 1 -12.56 -16.71 14.85
CA MET A 1 -11.99 -15.63 14.01
C MET A 1 -10.57 -15.23 14.44
N ILE A 2 -10.36 -14.75 15.67
CA ILE A 2 -9.02 -14.34 16.18
C ILE A 2 -7.98 -15.48 16.20
N ASN A 3 -8.38 -16.72 16.53
CA ASN A 3 -7.44 -17.85 16.55
C ASN A 3 -6.92 -18.24 15.15
N HIS A 4 -7.75 -18.11 14.11
CA HIS A 4 -7.30 -18.29 12.72
C HIS A 4 -6.37 -17.15 12.30
N LEU A 5 -6.70 -15.90 12.66
CA LEU A 5 -5.86 -14.75 12.38
C LEU A 5 -4.47 -14.88 13.03
N LYS A 6 -4.40 -15.38 14.28
CA LYS A 6 -3.13 -15.70 14.96
C LYS A 6 -2.31 -16.76 14.23
N LYS A 7 -2.97 -17.80 13.70
CA LYS A 7 -2.30 -18.90 12.98
C LYS A 7 -1.65 -18.44 11.68
N TYR A 8 -2.28 -17.51 10.96
CA TYR A 8 -1.79 -16.99 9.69
C TYR A 8 -1.12 -15.61 9.80
N TRP A 9 -0.89 -15.12 11.02
CA TRP A 9 -0.36 -13.78 11.24
C TRP A 9 1.01 -13.56 10.56
N ILE A 10 1.85 -14.61 10.54
CA ILE A 10 3.16 -14.58 9.87
C ILE A 10 3.00 -14.48 8.35
N PHE A 11 2.08 -15.26 7.75
CA PHE A 11 1.80 -15.17 6.31
C PHE A 11 1.23 -13.81 5.93
N LEU A 12 0.35 -13.25 6.77
CA LEU A 12 -0.17 -11.89 6.60
C LEU A 12 0.96 -10.86 6.65
N LEU A 13 1.90 -11.00 7.60
CA LEU A 13 3.05 -10.11 7.74
C LEU A 13 3.96 -10.16 6.51
N ILE A 14 4.27 -11.35 6.00
CA ILE A 14 5.06 -11.54 4.79
C ILE A 14 4.36 -10.92 3.58
N ALA A 15 3.05 -11.14 3.44
CA ALA A 15 2.26 -10.54 2.37
C ALA A 15 2.28 -9.00 2.44
N LEU A 16 2.12 -8.42 3.64
CA LEU A 16 2.19 -6.98 3.85
C LEU A 16 3.57 -6.41 3.48
N ILE A 17 4.67 -7.08 3.88
CA ILE A 17 6.03 -6.68 3.50
C ILE A 17 6.20 -6.72 1.98
N GLY A 18 5.74 -7.79 1.33
CA GLY A 18 5.81 -7.93 -0.12
C GLY A 18 5.01 -6.85 -0.87
N VAL A 19 3.80 -6.54 -0.39
CA VAL A 19 2.96 -5.47 -0.95
C VAL A 19 3.61 -4.11 -0.76
N ASN A 20 4.18 -3.82 0.41
CA ASN A 20 4.87 -2.55 0.67
C ASN A 20 6.14 -2.38 -0.19
N TYR A 21 6.98 -3.43 -0.26
CA TYR A 21 8.17 -3.43 -1.11
C TYR A 21 7.79 -3.28 -2.58
N GLY A 22 6.77 -4.00 -3.03
CA GLY A 22 6.23 -3.88 -4.38
C GLY A 22 5.73 -2.46 -4.66
N GLY A 23 4.95 -1.87 -3.75
CA GLY A 23 4.50 -0.48 -3.85
C GLY A 23 5.66 0.50 -3.98
N PHE A 24 6.73 0.33 -3.21
CA PHE A 24 7.94 1.16 -3.29
C PHE A 24 8.67 1.03 -4.63
N CYS A 25 8.83 -0.20 -5.15
CA CYS A 25 9.43 -0.41 -6.47
C CYS A 25 8.59 0.23 -7.58
N LEU A 26 7.26 0.12 -7.50
CA LEU A 26 6.35 0.72 -8.47
C LEU A 26 6.35 2.25 -8.41
N LEU A 27 6.46 2.83 -7.20
CA LEU A 27 6.67 4.27 -7.00
C LEU A 27 7.95 4.77 -7.68
N TRP A 28 9.05 4.02 -7.52
CA TRP A 28 10.32 4.38 -8.16
C TRP A 28 10.19 4.36 -9.68
N GLU A 29 9.50 3.37 -10.22
CA GLU A 29 9.32 3.23 -11.66
C GLU A 29 8.33 4.24 -12.24
N SER A 30 7.28 4.64 -11.50
CA SER A 30 6.39 5.73 -11.94
C SER A 30 7.12 7.07 -12.04
N VAL A 31 8.03 7.36 -11.10
CA VAL A 31 8.88 8.58 -11.18
C VAL A 31 9.75 8.55 -12.45
N GLY A 32 10.38 7.40 -12.74
CA GLY A 32 11.18 7.24 -13.97
C GLY A 32 10.34 7.32 -15.26
N ILE A 33 9.10 6.83 -15.24
CA ILE A 33 8.18 6.96 -16.38
C ILE A 33 7.79 8.42 -16.58
N SER A 34 7.52 9.17 -15.50
CA SER A 34 7.20 10.60 -15.55
C SER A 34 8.33 11.41 -16.19
N ASP A 35 9.58 11.15 -15.80
CA ASP A 35 10.77 11.79 -16.36
C ASP A 35 10.95 11.44 -17.85
N ALA A 36 10.74 10.16 -18.21
CA ALA A 36 10.77 9.73 -19.61
C ALA A 36 9.64 10.36 -20.45
N LEU A 37 8.49 10.63 -19.85
CA LEU A 37 7.36 11.28 -20.53
C LEU A 37 7.67 12.72 -20.93
N GLU A 38 8.51 13.41 -20.14
CA GLU A 38 8.91 14.80 -20.38
C GLU A 38 9.87 14.95 -21.58
N HIS A 39 10.62 13.88 -21.90
CA HIS A 39 11.67 13.91 -22.93
C HIS A 39 11.29 13.17 -24.23
N VAL A 40 10.12 12.53 -24.29
CA VAL A 40 9.68 11.76 -25.46
C VAL A 40 8.79 12.60 -26.38
N GLU A 41 9.15 12.69 -27.67
CA GLU A 41 8.37 13.40 -28.69
C GLU A 41 7.34 12.52 -29.42
N SER A 42 7.48 11.18 -29.36
CA SER A 42 6.62 10.27 -30.13
C SER A 42 5.27 10.02 -29.45
N GLU A 43 4.17 10.45 -30.08
CA GLU A 43 2.80 10.28 -29.55
C GLU A 43 2.43 8.83 -29.19
N ALA A 44 2.88 7.85 -29.98
CA ALA A 44 2.60 6.43 -29.72
C ALA A 44 3.29 5.95 -28.43
N VAL A 45 4.50 6.44 -28.17
CA VAL A 45 5.29 6.13 -26.98
C VAL A 45 4.69 6.84 -25.77
N ILE A 46 4.28 8.11 -25.91
CA ILE A 46 3.58 8.88 -24.86
C ILE A 46 2.32 8.14 -24.41
N ARG A 47 1.47 7.68 -25.34
CA ARG A 47 0.22 6.98 -24.99
C ARG A 47 0.48 5.69 -24.21
N LYS A 48 1.52 4.93 -24.58
CA LYS A 48 1.91 3.69 -23.92
C LYS A 48 2.47 3.94 -22.52
N LEU A 49 3.33 4.94 -22.37
CA LEU A 49 3.92 5.31 -21.08
C LEU A 49 2.86 5.88 -20.13
N LYS A 50 1.96 6.73 -20.61
CA LYS A 50 0.86 7.29 -19.80
C LYS A 50 -0.10 6.22 -19.28
N HIS A 51 -0.39 5.19 -20.08
CA HIS A 51 -1.20 4.06 -19.62
C HIS A 51 -0.48 3.24 -18.54
N LYS A 52 0.83 3.03 -18.68
CA LYS A 52 1.63 2.42 -17.62
C LYS A 52 1.59 3.30 -16.36
N ASP A 53 1.98 4.56 -16.45
CA ASP A 53 2.01 5.49 -15.32
C ASP A 53 0.71 5.50 -14.50
N PHE A 54 -0.45 5.49 -15.18
CA PHE A 54 -1.76 5.37 -14.54
C PHE A 54 -1.90 4.07 -13.72
N LEU A 55 -1.52 2.93 -14.29
CA LEU A 55 -1.59 1.63 -13.58
C LEU A 55 -0.64 1.59 -12.39
N TYR A 56 0.58 2.10 -12.53
CA TYR A 56 1.55 2.15 -11.43
C TYR A 56 1.03 3.06 -10.31
N THR A 57 0.54 4.26 -10.64
CA THR A 57 -0.07 5.19 -9.68
C THR A 57 -1.26 4.57 -8.96
N LEU A 58 -2.14 3.87 -9.68
CA LEU A 58 -3.30 3.20 -9.08
C LEU A 58 -2.89 2.12 -8.07
N VAL A 59 -1.86 1.32 -8.39
CA VAL A 59 -1.36 0.31 -7.46
C VAL A 59 -0.73 0.96 -6.23
N VAL A 60 0.06 2.01 -6.42
CA VAL A 60 0.66 2.78 -5.31
C VAL A 60 -0.42 3.35 -4.39
N ASP A 61 -1.44 3.99 -4.95
CA ASP A 61 -2.56 4.55 -4.18
C ASP A 61 -3.29 3.46 -3.39
N ALA A 62 -3.50 2.28 -4.00
CA ALA A 62 -4.11 1.15 -3.31
C ALA A 62 -3.26 0.66 -2.13
N VAL A 63 -1.94 0.60 -2.27
CA VAL A 63 -1.01 0.25 -1.18
C VAL A 63 -1.07 1.30 -0.06
N LEU A 64 -1.07 2.59 -0.40
CA LEU A 64 -1.19 3.67 0.59
C LEU A 64 -2.51 3.58 1.36
N ILE A 65 -3.63 3.34 0.68
CA ILE A 65 -4.95 3.17 1.31
C ILE A 65 -4.94 1.96 2.25
N LEU A 66 -4.31 0.85 1.85
CA LEU A 66 -4.17 -0.34 2.68
C LEU A 66 -3.40 -0.01 3.97
N ASP A 67 -2.27 0.67 3.85
CA ASP A 67 -1.41 1.03 4.99
C ASP A 67 -2.12 1.98 5.96
N PHE A 68 -2.77 3.03 5.45
CA PHE A 68 -3.57 3.94 6.26
C PHE A 68 -4.71 3.21 6.98
N SER A 69 -5.40 2.31 6.28
CA SER A 69 -6.47 1.49 6.86
C SER A 69 -5.94 0.59 7.99
N LEU A 70 -4.75 0.02 7.82
CA LEU A 70 -4.11 -0.83 8.82
C LEU A 70 -3.74 -0.02 10.08
N ILE A 71 -3.18 1.18 9.91
CA ILE A 71 -2.86 2.09 11.01
C ILE A 71 -4.12 2.47 11.80
N LEU A 72 -5.18 2.89 11.11
CA LEU A 72 -6.45 3.24 11.74
C LEU A 72 -7.05 2.05 12.50
N PHE A 73 -6.99 0.86 11.92
CA PHE A 73 -7.45 -0.36 12.57
C PHE A 73 -6.66 -0.68 13.84
N LEU A 74 -5.33 -0.54 13.81
CA LEU A 74 -4.47 -0.74 14.97
C LEU A 74 -4.75 0.29 16.06
N LEU A 75 -4.93 1.57 15.71
CA LEU A 75 -5.31 2.63 16.64
C LEU A 75 -6.65 2.33 17.32
N PHE A 76 -7.64 1.90 16.54
CA PHE A 76 -8.95 1.50 17.08
C PHE A 76 -8.83 0.33 18.06
N MET A 77 -8.08 -0.72 17.70
CA MET A 77 -7.86 -1.87 18.58
C MET A 77 -7.10 -1.48 19.86
N GLY A 78 -6.07 -0.64 19.74
CA GLY A 78 -5.30 -0.12 20.86
C GLY A 78 -6.16 0.73 21.80
N GLY A 79 -6.92 1.68 21.26
CA GLY A 79 -7.86 2.50 22.02
C GLY A 79 -8.91 1.66 22.76
N ARG A 80 -9.51 0.68 22.07
CA ARG A 80 -10.47 -0.25 22.70
C ARG A 80 -9.85 -1.03 23.86
N LYS A 81 -8.61 -1.51 23.70
CA LYS A 81 -7.87 -2.21 24.77
C LYS A 81 -7.62 -1.31 25.97
N ILE A 82 -7.23 -0.05 25.75
CA ILE A 82 -7.01 0.94 26.81
C ILE A 82 -8.31 1.20 27.57
N VAL A 83 -9.42 1.47 26.86
CA VAL A 83 -10.73 1.69 27.47
C VAL A 83 -11.16 0.47 28.31
N GLN A 84 -10.98 -0.74 27.80
CA GLN A 84 -11.28 -1.97 28.55
C GLN A 84 -10.44 -2.14 29.81
N LEU A 85 -9.17 -1.72 29.79
CA LEU A 85 -8.29 -1.76 30.96
C LEU A 85 -8.70 -0.73 32.01
N ILE A 86 -9.17 0.45 31.59
CA ILE A 86 -9.65 1.50 32.49
C ILE A 86 -10.97 1.07 33.15
N ILE A 87 -11.91 0.48 32.40
CA ILE A 87 -13.22 0.05 32.93
C ILE A 87 -13.12 -1.19 33.84
N LYS A 88 -12.12 -2.06 33.65
CA LYS A 88 -11.90 -3.25 34.48
C LYS A 88 -11.17 -2.95 35.80
N LYS A 89 -10.74 -1.72 36.02
CA LYS A 89 -10.03 -1.27 37.22
C LYS A 89 -11.01 -0.50 38.11
#